data_AF-A0A1F6PTW4-F1
#
_entry.id   AF-A0A1F6PTW4-F1
#
_cell.length_a   1.000
_cell.length_b   1.000
_cell.length_c   1.000
_cell.angle_alpha   90.00
_cell.angle_beta   90.00
_cell.angle_gamma   90.00
#
_symmetry.space_group_name_H-M   'P 1'
#
loop_
_entity.id
_entity.type
_entity.pdbx_description
1 polymer ?
#
loop_
_entity_poly.entity_id
_entity_poly.type
_entity_poly.pdbx_seq_one_letter_code
_entity_poly.pdbx_strand_id
1 'polypeptide(L)'
;MHRHQSHKPAATALDKKTVVLVGNPNVGKSIFFNYFTGMYVDVSNYPGTTIEISQGKYGDYIILDTPGIYSVSSFNDEEKVARDIILGADIIINIVDAVHLERDLFLTQQLIDMGIPMIVAVNLMDEAKKEGIEVDLDLLSHLLGVPVVGTIAVKKQGFDEIKELLPKAMPGNINPELHLKLHEMLRVVGSQPEALMIMEGDPYVSERHGIEPVEARGDIYIKRREIVNDIIDHVVRDVTKVHRFKNKLEQWMLQPFLAFLIMCGALFVVYKFVGVFVAQTVVGVTEKTVMQGIYEPAMRGLVAEMIDPVSILGNILVGDFGLLTMTVTYLVGLLLPLVFGFYFALSILEDCGYLPRLAVFVDRSLNVLGLNGRAIIPLILGFGCVTAGTITTRLLGSEREKKIAIILLQFAIPCSAQLGVIAALLAPIGSKYLFLYSVVIFGFFIAVGSLLNLTLKGESTPLFIELPSLRMPKISNVMTKTTMKTYHFMYEAIPWFVLGALIVSFLHVFNLLQSIEVVFAPLVVKWLQLPQEAARVFIMGFVRRDFGAAGLTSLALTPIQIVIALVTITLFVPCVASLVILFKEQSWKHALLIWLGTLFMAFFVGGVISHVFI
;
A
#
# COMPACT_ATOMS: atom_id res chain seq x y z
N MET A 1 6.92 26.66 -18.51
CA MET A 1 7.16 27.98 -17.89
C MET A 1 5.84 28.57 -17.40
N HIS A 2 5.41 28.16 -16.21
CA HIS A 2 4.31 28.84 -15.50
C HIS A 2 4.93 29.51 -14.28
N ARG A 3 4.97 30.85 -14.29
CA ARG A 3 5.33 31.65 -13.12
C ARG A 3 4.25 31.41 -12.06
N HIS A 4 4.55 30.57 -11.07
CA HIS A 4 3.80 30.57 -9.82
C HIS A 4 4.10 31.91 -9.13
N GLN A 5 3.15 32.83 -9.23
CA GLN A 5 3.14 34.01 -8.37
C GLN A 5 3.05 33.52 -6.92
N SER A 6 4.08 33.85 -6.14
CA SER A 6 4.09 33.68 -4.71
C SER A 6 2.89 34.42 -4.11
N HIS A 7 1.90 33.68 -3.62
CA HIS A 7 0.98 34.23 -2.63
C HIS A 7 1.75 34.41 -1.33
N LYS A 8 2.48 35.53 -1.19
CA LYS A 8 2.48 36.19 0.10
C LYS A 8 1.01 36.55 0.35
N PRO A 9 0.39 36.15 1.48
CA PRO A 9 -0.93 36.65 1.82
C PRO A 9 -0.86 38.17 1.72
N ALA A 10 -1.79 38.76 0.99
CA ALA A 10 -1.86 40.19 0.78
C ALA A 10 -1.72 40.88 2.15
N ALA A 11 -0.69 41.71 2.28
CA ALA A 11 -0.38 42.48 3.47
C ALA A 11 -1.47 43.53 3.69
N THR A 12 -2.61 43.10 4.21
CA THR A 12 -3.71 43.96 4.64
C THR A 12 -4.55 43.23 5.70
N ALA A 13 -4.05 43.21 6.95
CA ALA A 13 -4.84 43.31 8.19
C ALA A 13 -3.91 43.19 9.43
N LEU A 14 -3.49 44.33 9.98
CA LEU A 14 -3.15 44.59 11.40
C LEU A 14 -2.44 43.47 12.20
N ASP A 15 -1.12 43.61 12.43
CA ASP A 15 -0.35 43.28 13.67
C ASP A 15 -0.64 41.98 14.47
N LYS A 16 -1.23 40.94 13.87
CA LYS A 16 -1.51 39.68 14.57
C LYS A 16 -0.45 38.62 14.29
N LYS A 17 0.10 38.03 15.36
CA LYS A 17 1.09 36.95 15.28
C LYS A 17 0.47 35.66 14.76
N THR A 18 1.19 34.98 13.88
CA THR A 18 0.79 33.70 13.29
C THR A 18 1.32 32.54 14.12
N VAL A 19 0.41 31.74 14.66
CA VAL A 19 0.67 30.52 15.40
C VAL A 19 0.36 29.32 14.51
N VAL A 20 1.35 28.47 14.28
CA VAL A 20 1.20 27.29 13.42
C VAL A 20 1.18 26.03 14.28
N LEU A 21 0.15 25.20 14.09
CA LEU A 21 0.09 23.87 14.68
C LEU A 21 0.90 22.91 13.80
N VAL A 22 1.91 22.27 14.37
CA VAL A 22 2.80 21.32 13.67
C VAL A 22 2.83 20.00 14.44
N GLY A 23 2.96 18.88 13.74
CA GLY A 23 3.10 17.57 14.35
C GLY A 23 2.86 16.44 13.35
N ASN A 24 3.25 15.23 13.74
CA ASN A 24 3.09 14.03 12.93
C ASN A 24 1.59 13.72 12.67
N PRO A 25 1.25 12.92 11.65
CA PRO A 25 -0.12 12.45 11.47
C PRO A 25 -0.66 11.72 12.70
N ASN A 26 -1.95 11.92 13.00
CA ASN A 26 -2.70 11.27 14.08
C ASN A 26 -2.27 11.63 15.52
N VAL A 27 -1.47 12.69 15.73
CA VAL A 27 -1.10 13.18 17.08
C VAL A 27 -2.21 13.99 17.78
N GLY A 28 -3.39 14.13 17.16
CA GLY A 28 -4.52 14.90 17.71
C GLY A 28 -4.57 16.38 17.33
N LYS A 29 -3.79 16.81 16.34
CA LYS A 29 -3.64 18.22 15.92
C LYS A 29 -4.95 18.95 15.60
N SER A 30 -5.89 18.28 14.93
CA SER A 30 -7.20 18.85 14.61
C SER A 30 -8.06 19.15 15.86
N ILE A 31 -7.85 18.42 16.97
CA ILE A 31 -8.50 18.71 18.26
C ILE A 31 -7.94 20.00 18.85
N PHE A 32 -6.63 20.23 18.73
CA PHE A 32 -6.03 21.50 19.15
C PHE A 32 -6.58 22.66 18.33
N PHE A 33 -6.65 22.51 17.00
CA PHE A 33 -7.22 23.52 16.13
C PHE A 33 -8.67 23.85 16.51
N ASN A 34 -9.51 22.83 16.68
CA ASN A 34 -10.90 23.01 17.08
C ASN A 34 -11.02 23.73 18.44
N TYR A 35 -10.17 23.36 19.40
CA TYR A 35 -10.20 23.94 20.73
C TYR A 35 -9.86 25.44 20.72
N PHE A 36 -8.85 25.86 19.97
CA PHE A 36 -8.46 27.27 19.88
C PHE A 36 -9.41 28.11 19.04
N THR A 37 -9.95 27.56 17.97
CA THR A 37 -10.70 28.35 16.97
C THR A 37 -12.21 28.22 17.08
N GLY A 38 -12.71 27.20 17.79
CA GLY A 38 -14.14 26.86 17.84
C GLY A 38 -14.68 26.27 16.54
N MET A 39 -13.88 26.17 15.47
CA MET A 39 -14.29 25.62 14.19
C MET A 39 -14.12 24.11 14.19
N TYR A 40 -15.18 23.39 13.84
CA TYR A 40 -15.09 21.97 13.53
C TYR A 40 -14.55 21.84 12.11
N VAL A 41 -13.26 21.54 12.00
CA VAL A 41 -12.65 21.20 10.71
C VAL A 41 -12.76 19.70 10.55
N ASP A 42 -13.60 19.28 9.61
CA ASP A 42 -13.62 17.90 9.15
C ASP A 42 -12.42 17.73 8.21
N VAL A 43 -11.32 17.18 8.73
CA VAL A 43 -10.10 16.98 7.92
C VAL A 43 -10.30 15.72 7.09
N SER A 44 -10.56 15.91 5.81
CA SER A 44 -10.38 14.85 4.81
C SER A 44 -9.46 15.37 3.72
N ASN A 45 -8.22 14.84 3.69
CA ASN A 45 -7.35 14.95 2.52
C ASN A 45 -6.98 13.54 2.08
N TYR A 46 -7.13 13.33 0.77
CA TYR A 46 -6.64 12.17 0.04
C TYR A 46 -5.42 12.61 -0.77
N PRO A 47 -4.44 11.73 -1.03
CA PRO A 47 -3.32 12.07 -1.90
C PRO A 47 -3.83 12.49 -3.29
N GLY A 48 -3.61 13.75 -3.68
CA GLY A 48 -3.94 14.29 -5.02
C GLY A 48 -4.97 15.42 -5.09
N THR A 49 -5.42 16.02 -3.98
CA THR A 49 -6.31 17.21 -3.99
C THR A 49 -5.57 18.51 -3.65
N THR A 50 -6.14 19.66 -4.05
CA THR A 50 -5.72 20.98 -3.57
C THR A 50 -5.85 21.01 -2.05
N ILE A 51 -4.72 21.13 -1.36
CA ILE A 51 -4.65 21.11 0.11
C ILE A 51 -5.35 22.37 0.64
N GLU A 52 -6.53 22.20 1.24
CA GLU A 52 -7.20 23.27 1.97
C GLU A 52 -6.49 23.50 3.31
N ILE A 53 -5.91 24.70 3.48
CA ILE A 53 -5.26 25.12 4.73
C ILE A 53 -6.35 25.65 5.65
N SER A 54 -6.47 25.07 6.84
CA SER A 54 -7.43 25.55 7.85
C SER A 54 -6.82 26.69 8.66
N GLN A 55 -7.53 27.82 8.70
CA GLN A 55 -7.13 29.03 9.42
C GLN A 55 -8.25 29.47 10.36
N GLY A 56 -7.92 29.82 11.60
CA GLY A 56 -8.86 30.42 12.57
C GLY A 56 -8.22 31.52 13.40
N LYS A 57 -9.03 32.19 14.22
CA LYS A 57 -8.59 33.29 15.09
C LYS A 57 -8.70 32.89 16.55
N TYR A 58 -7.68 33.22 17.34
CA TYR A 58 -7.69 33.06 18.79
C TYR A 58 -7.06 34.29 19.45
N GLY A 59 -7.90 35.16 20.03
CA GLY A 59 -7.44 36.45 20.57
C GLY A 59 -6.72 37.31 19.53
N ASP A 60 -5.45 37.62 19.79
CA ASP A 60 -4.56 38.37 18.90
C ASP A 60 -3.70 37.49 18.00
N TYR A 61 -3.96 36.18 17.99
CA TYR A 61 -3.26 35.21 17.17
C TYR A 61 -4.12 34.73 15.98
N ILE A 62 -3.43 34.45 14.87
CA ILE A 62 -3.96 33.67 13.76
C ILE A 62 -3.46 32.23 13.94
N ILE A 63 -4.37 31.27 14.07
CA ILE A 63 -4.03 29.85 14.21
C ILE A 63 -4.14 29.19 12.83
N LEU A 64 -3.06 28.53 12.39
CA LEU A 64 -3.02 27.74 11.16
C LEU A 64 -2.82 26.25 11.48
N ASP A 65 -3.63 25.38 10.88
CA ASP A 65 -3.39 23.93 10.91
C ASP A 65 -2.59 23.51 9.68
N THR A 66 -1.52 22.75 9.90
CA THR A 66 -0.73 22.15 8.82
C THR A 66 -1.19 20.72 8.54
N PRO A 67 -1.00 20.19 7.32
CA PRO A 67 -1.02 18.75 7.11
C PRO A 67 -0.08 18.04 8.10
N GLY A 68 -0.42 16.82 8.52
CA GLY A 68 0.49 16.05 9.38
C GLY A 68 1.75 15.69 8.60
N ILE A 69 2.93 16.11 9.09
CA ILE A 69 4.21 15.88 8.42
C ILE A 69 5.15 15.10 9.34
N TYR A 70 6.00 14.26 8.76
CA TYR A 70 7.06 13.58 9.51
C TYR A 70 8.38 14.34 9.43
N SER A 71 8.58 15.09 8.34
CA SER A 71 9.74 15.94 8.16
C SER A 71 9.41 17.17 7.34
N VAL A 72 10.09 18.28 7.61
CA VAL A 72 9.94 19.52 6.85
C VAL A 72 10.73 19.49 5.52
N SER A 73 11.61 18.50 5.34
CA SER A 73 12.63 18.44 4.27
C SER A 73 12.28 17.46 3.13
N SER A 74 11.00 17.27 2.83
CA SER A 74 10.54 16.24 1.88
C SER A 74 9.74 16.81 0.69
N PHE A 75 9.67 16.02 -0.39
CA PHE A 75 9.32 16.47 -1.75
C PHE A 75 7.88 16.20 -2.17
N ASN A 76 7.05 15.63 -1.30
CA ASN A 76 5.63 15.46 -1.62
C ASN A 76 4.89 16.81 -1.54
N ASP A 77 3.75 16.93 -2.23
CA ASP A 77 3.07 18.22 -2.35
C ASP A 77 2.44 18.68 -1.03
N GLU A 78 2.11 17.76 -0.11
CA GLU A 78 1.59 18.07 1.24
C GLU A 78 2.66 18.69 2.15
N GLU A 79 3.86 18.14 2.15
CA GLU A 79 4.99 18.60 2.96
C GLU A 79 5.56 19.92 2.42
N LYS A 80 5.51 20.16 1.10
CA LYS A 80 5.85 21.48 0.53
C LYS A 80 4.93 22.59 1.06
N VAL A 81 3.61 22.32 1.11
CA VAL A 81 2.64 23.28 1.64
C VAL A 81 2.85 23.50 3.14
N ALA A 82 3.03 22.42 3.91
CA ALA A 82 3.31 22.53 5.33
C ALA A 82 4.61 23.30 5.62
N ARG A 83 5.68 23.04 4.87
CA ARG A 83 6.95 23.77 4.95
C ARG A 83 6.75 25.26 4.72
N ASP A 84 6.09 25.66 3.63
CA ASP A 84 5.91 27.07 3.29
C ASP A 84 5.08 27.81 4.38
N ILE A 85 4.14 27.13 5.04
CA ILE A 85 3.40 27.67 6.20
C ILE A 85 4.32 27.80 7.43
N ILE A 86 5.12 26.77 7.73
CA ILE A 86 6.04 26.75 8.87
C ILE A 86 7.11 27.84 8.74
N LEU A 87 7.65 28.06 7.55
CA LEU A 87 8.64 29.12 7.28
C LEU A 87 8.10 30.53 7.57
N GLY A 88 6.78 30.72 7.55
CA GLY A 88 6.11 31.99 7.85
C GLY A 88 5.55 32.09 9.28
N ALA A 89 5.82 31.13 10.15
CA ALA A 89 5.30 31.09 11.51
C ALA A 89 6.03 32.08 12.44
N ASP A 90 5.28 32.81 13.27
CA ASP A 90 5.85 33.59 14.38
C ASP A 90 6.04 32.72 15.63
N ILE A 91 5.13 31.75 15.83
CA ILE A 91 5.15 30.81 16.95
C ILE A 91 4.68 29.44 16.46
N ILE A 92 5.27 28.36 16.99
CA ILE A 92 4.83 27.00 16.72
C ILE A 92 4.25 26.37 18.00
N ILE A 93 3.07 25.74 17.89
CA ILE A 93 2.64 24.72 18.85
C ILE A 93 2.92 23.37 18.21
N ASN A 94 3.97 22.71 18.69
CA ASN A 94 4.39 21.41 18.19
C ASN A 94 3.74 20.31 19.03
N ILE A 95 2.90 19.49 18.41
CA ILE A 95 2.10 18.48 19.08
C ILE A 95 2.74 17.13 18.84
N VAL A 96 3.09 16.47 19.94
CA VAL A 96 3.96 15.30 20.00
C VAL A 96 3.23 14.18 20.72
N ASP A 97 3.27 12.95 20.20
CA ASP A 97 2.70 11.76 20.81
C ASP A 97 3.59 11.21 21.94
N ALA A 98 3.07 11.20 23.17
CA ALA A 98 3.75 10.67 24.36
C ALA A 98 4.15 9.19 24.24
N VAL A 99 3.41 8.40 23.46
CA VAL A 99 3.69 6.98 23.25
C VAL A 99 4.83 6.77 22.24
N HIS A 100 4.99 7.70 21.29
CA HIS A 100 5.99 7.64 20.21
C HIS A 100 6.94 8.83 20.25
N LEU A 101 7.37 9.21 21.46
CA LEU A 101 8.12 10.44 21.70
C LEU A 101 9.39 10.54 20.84
N GLU A 102 10.14 9.45 20.67
CA GLU A 102 11.37 9.41 19.84
C GLU A 102 11.12 9.82 18.38
N ARG A 103 9.99 9.38 17.81
CA ARG A 103 9.63 9.67 16.42
C ARG A 103 9.30 11.15 16.27
N ASP A 104 8.45 11.66 17.16
CA ASP A 104 7.91 13.01 17.07
C ASP A 104 8.95 14.07 17.52
N LEU A 105 9.88 13.71 18.42
CA LEU A 105 11.02 14.55 18.77
C LEU A 105 11.99 14.76 17.60
N PHE A 106 12.02 13.86 16.61
CA PHE A 106 12.80 14.11 15.41
C PHE A 106 12.32 15.35 14.65
N LEU A 107 11.00 15.45 14.39
CA LEU A 107 10.39 16.65 13.82
C LEU A 107 10.61 17.86 14.73
N THR A 108 10.42 17.68 16.03
CA THR A 108 10.64 18.72 17.05
C THR A 108 12.03 19.34 16.94
N GLN A 109 13.07 18.50 16.81
CA GLN A 109 14.43 18.99 16.67
C GLN A 109 14.65 19.73 15.33
N GLN A 110 13.98 19.34 14.24
CA GLN A 110 14.02 20.13 12.99
C GLN A 110 13.46 21.54 13.21
N LEU A 111 12.36 21.66 13.94
CA LEU A 111 11.71 22.95 14.25
C LEU A 111 12.58 23.82 15.17
N ILE A 112 13.26 23.19 16.14
CA ILE A 112 14.25 23.87 16.98
C ILE A 112 15.40 24.42 16.13
N ASP A 113 15.92 23.61 15.20
CA ASP A 113 17.02 24.02 14.32
C ASP A 113 16.63 25.21 13.41
N MET A 114 15.34 25.38 13.10
CA MET A 114 14.82 26.56 12.38
C MET A 114 14.86 27.85 13.21
N GLY A 115 14.96 27.75 14.54
CA GLY A 115 15.02 28.90 15.45
C GLY A 115 13.67 29.61 15.65
N ILE A 116 12.56 28.96 15.31
CA ILE A 116 11.22 29.54 15.49
C ILE A 116 10.78 29.35 16.95
N PRO A 117 10.26 30.39 17.64
CA PRO A 117 9.73 30.25 18.99
C PRO A 117 8.64 29.18 19.07
N MET A 118 8.72 28.27 20.03
CA MET A 118 7.77 27.14 20.08
C MET A 118 7.38 26.71 21.49
N ILE A 119 6.27 25.97 21.55
CA ILE A 119 5.79 25.23 22.72
C ILE A 119 5.56 23.80 22.27
N VAL A 120 6.01 22.83 23.07
CA VAL A 120 5.80 21.41 22.80
C VAL A 120 4.63 20.89 23.64
N ALA A 121 3.58 20.41 22.98
CA ALA A 121 2.44 19.78 23.61
C ALA A 121 2.56 18.25 23.50
N VAL A 122 2.97 17.59 24.57
CA VAL A 122 3.10 16.12 24.65
C VAL A 122 1.71 15.55 24.91
N ASN A 123 1.03 15.12 23.85
CA ASN A 123 -0.33 14.62 23.84
C ASN A 123 -0.39 13.09 24.02
N LEU A 124 -1.59 12.56 24.29
CA LEU A 124 -1.84 11.13 24.57
C LEU A 124 -1.18 10.65 25.87
N MET A 125 -1.02 11.53 26.87
CA MET A 125 -0.46 11.17 28.18
C MET A 125 -1.24 10.06 28.90
N ASP A 126 -2.55 9.90 28.63
CA ASP A 126 -3.32 8.79 29.18
C ASP A 126 -3.08 7.45 28.47
N GLU A 127 -2.69 7.47 27.19
CA GLU A 127 -2.23 6.27 26.48
C GLU A 127 -0.83 5.88 26.93
N ALA A 128 0.11 6.84 27.03
CA ALA A 128 1.45 6.59 27.57
C ALA A 128 1.39 5.95 28.97
N LYS A 129 0.54 6.48 29.85
CA LYS A 129 0.32 5.89 31.18
C LYS A 129 -0.25 4.47 31.13
N LYS A 130 -1.14 4.16 30.17
CA LYS A 130 -1.66 2.79 29.98
C LYS A 130 -0.59 1.83 29.45
N GLU A 131 0.33 2.33 28.63
CA GLU A 131 1.47 1.56 28.11
C GLU A 131 2.63 1.45 29.10
N GLY A 132 2.54 2.09 30.28
CA GLY A 132 3.58 2.05 31.30
C GLY A 132 4.78 2.93 30.98
N ILE A 133 4.58 3.95 30.13
CA ILE A 133 5.57 4.95 29.75
C ILE A 133 5.43 6.14 30.68
N GLU A 134 6.49 6.49 31.40
CA GLU A 134 6.61 7.74 32.14
C GLU A 134 7.53 8.70 31.39
N VAL A 135 7.07 9.94 31.20
CA VAL A 135 7.81 11.00 30.51
C VAL A 135 8.09 12.11 31.52
N ASP A 136 9.38 12.41 31.73
CA ASP A 136 9.82 13.54 32.56
C ASP A 136 9.71 14.86 31.77
N LEU A 137 8.56 15.52 31.90
CA LEU A 137 8.25 16.75 31.14
C LEU A 137 9.18 17.92 31.50
N ASP A 138 9.61 18.01 32.76
CA ASP A 138 10.49 19.08 33.23
C ASP A 138 11.90 18.91 32.65
N LEU A 139 12.43 17.67 32.68
CA LEU A 139 13.71 17.37 32.05
C LEU A 139 13.65 17.54 30.53
N LEU A 140 12.55 17.12 29.90
CA LEU A 140 12.35 17.32 28.45
C LEU A 140 12.36 18.81 28.08
N SER A 141 11.67 19.63 28.87
CA SER A 141 11.64 21.09 28.72
C SER A 141 13.04 21.69 28.81
N HIS A 142 13.81 21.27 29.81
CA HIS A 142 15.19 21.73 30.00
C HIS A 142 16.13 21.32 28.86
N LEU A 143 16.05 20.07 28.40
CA LEU A 143 16.92 19.56 27.33
C LEU A 143 16.60 20.20 25.97
N LEU A 144 15.31 20.31 25.62
CA LEU A 144 14.88 20.96 24.38
C LEU A 144 15.04 22.50 24.43
N GLY A 145 15.05 23.10 25.62
CA GLY A 145 15.12 24.55 25.80
C GLY A 145 13.82 25.28 25.46
N VAL A 146 12.69 24.56 25.43
CA VAL A 146 11.35 25.10 25.08
C VAL A 146 10.33 24.66 26.12
N PRO A 147 9.26 25.45 26.37
CA PRO A 147 8.18 25.04 27.25
C PRO A 147 7.51 23.74 26.76
N VAL A 148 7.38 22.77 27.66
CA VAL A 148 6.74 21.47 27.40
C VAL A 148 5.52 21.32 28.30
N VAL A 149 4.38 20.95 27.72
CA VAL A 149 3.12 20.72 28.44
C VAL A 149 2.57 19.33 28.14
N GLY A 150 2.25 18.56 29.18
CA GLY A 150 1.55 17.29 29.05
C GLY A 150 0.06 17.51 28.79
N THR A 151 -0.50 16.86 27.77
CA THR A 151 -1.89 17.06 27.35
C THR A 151 -2.64 15.75 27.11
N ILE A 152 -3.97 15.83 27.25
CA ILE A 152 -4.90 14.80 26.79
C ILE A 152 -5.98 15.50 25.96
N ALA A 153 -5.74 15.55 24.64
CA ALA A 153 -6.53 16.33 23.70
C ALA A 153 -8.04 16.05 23.80
N VAL A 154 -8.42 14.77 23.81
CA VAL A 154 -9.82 14.31 23.89
C VAL A 154 -10.53 14.71 25.18
N LYS A 155 -9.79 14.97 26.26
CA LYS A 155 -10.32 15.42 27.55
C LYS A 155 -10.12 16.92 27.80
N LYS A 156 -9.54 17.65 26.82
CA LYS A 156 -9.19 19.07 26.93
C LYS A 156 -8.29 19.41 28.13
N GLN A 157 -7.42 18.48 28.53
CA GLN A 157 -6.47 18.70 29.63
C GLN A 157 -5.15 19.27 29.11
N GLY A 158 -4.56 20.22 29.85
CA GLY A 158 -3.30 20.91 29.53
C GLY A 158 -3.43 22.10 28.56
N PHE A 159 -4.61 22.34 27.98
CA PHE A 159 -4.81 23.44 27.05
C PHE A 159 -4.74 24.83 27.68
N ASP A 160 -5.20 24.98 28.92
CA ASP A 160 -5.17 26.28 29.59
C ASP A 160 -3.73 26.71 29.90
N GLU A 161 -2.87 25.76 30.26
CA GLU A 161 -1.44 25.98 30.43
C GLU A 161 -0.75 26.39 29.12
N ILE A 162 -1.10 25.75 27.99
CA ILE A 162 -0.58 26.15 26.67
C ILE A 162 -0.98 27.60 26.34
N LYS A 163 -2.21 28.03 26.65
CA LYS A 163 -2.63 29.42 26.43
C LYS A 163 -1.79 30.41 27.21
N GLU A 164 -1.50 30.11 28.47
CA GLU A 164 -0.68 30.95 29.34
C GLU A 164 0.79 31.02 28.89
N LEU A 165 1.27 29.97 28.22
CA LEU A 165 2.62 29.88 27.69
C LEU A 165 2.78 30.50 26.29
N LEU A 166 1.70 30.70 25.51
CA LEU A 166 1.77 31.29 24.17
C LEU A 166 2.61 32.60 24.10
N PRO A 167 2.43 33.58 25.01
CA PRO A 167 3.25 34.79 25.02
C PRO A 167 4.73 34.55 25.43
N LYS A 168 5.02 33.40 26.04
CA LYS A 168 6.33 33.00 26.57
C LYS A 168 7.05 31.98 25.68
N ALA A 169 6.52 31.68 24.49
CA ALA A 169 7.17 30.79 23.54
C ALA A 169 8.58 31.29 23.21
N MET A 170 9.55 30.37 23.13
CA MET A 170 10.96 30.68 22.91
C MET A 170 11.61 29.67 21.96
N PRO A 171 12.68 30.06 21.24
CA PRO A 171 13.46 29.11 20.45
C PRO A 171 14.16 28.09 21.34
N GLY A 172 14.31 26.87 20.84
CA GLY A 172 14.96 25.79 21.58
C GLY A 172 16.49 25.77 21.50
N ASN A 173 17.08 24.76 22.14
CA ASN A 173 18.50 24.52 22.18
C ASN A 173 19.00 23.91 20.85
N ILE A 174 19.60 24.74 20.00
CA ILE A 174 20.19 24.30 18.73
C ILE A 174 21.58 23.73 19.00
N ASN A 175 21.95 22.66 18.27
CA ASN A 175 23.31 22.12 18.32
C ASN A 175 24.34 23.22 17.96
N PRO A 176 25.39 23.45 18.77
CA PRO A 176 26.37 24.51 18.54
C PRO A 176 27.08 24.42 17.18
N GLU A 177 27.41 23.22 16.70
CA GLU A 177 28.08 23.00 15.41
C GLU A 177 27.16 23.38 14.25
N LEU A 178 25.89 22.97 14.33
CA LEU A 178 24.88 23.35 13.36
C LEU A 178 24.61 24.86 13.40
N HIS A 179 24.53 25.44 14.59
CA HIS A 179 24.30 26.87 14.78
C HIS A 179 25.40 27.72 14.11
N LEU A 180 26.67 27.31 14.21
CA LEU A 180 27.79 27.96 13.52
C LEU A 180 27.63 27.90 12.00
N LYS A 181 27.32 26.73 11.45
CA LYS A 181 27.09 26.54 10.00
C LYS A 181 25.91 27.36 9.50
N LEU A 182 24.81 27.39 10.27
CA LEU A 182 23.64 28.22 9.96
C LEU A 182 23.97 29.71 9.98
N HIS A 183 24.82 30.17 10.90
CA HIS A 183 25.21 31.58 10.98
C HIS A 183 25.94 32.08 9.72
N GLU A 184 26.70 31.23 9.04
CA GLU A 184 27.33 31.58 7.76
C GLU A 184 26.30 31.76 6.66
N MET A 185 25.37 30.81 6.52
CA MET A 185 24.31 30.82 5.52
C MET A 185 23.27 31.92 5.77
N LEU A 186 23.00 32.22 7.05
CA LEU A 186 22.12 33.29 7.50
C LEU A 186 22.51 34.67 6.93
N ARG A 187 23.81 34.94 6.74
CA ARG A 187 24.29 36.20 6.15
C ARG A 187 23.92 36.34 4.67
N VAL A 188 23.66 35.22 4.00
CA VAL A 188 23.30 35.19 2.58
C VAL A 188 21.79 35.22 2.40
N VAL A 189 21.06 34.44 3.21
CA VAL A 189 19.63 34.16 3.02
C VAL A 189 18.73 35.09 3.86
N GLY A 190 19.22 35.61 4.99
CA GLY A 190 18.50 36.53 5.88
C GLY A 190 17.45 35.88 6.79
N SER A 191 17.22 34.57 6.68
CA SER A 191 16.25 33.81 7.46
C SER A 191 16.84 32.46 7.88
N GLN A 192 16.82 32.15 9.19
CA GLN A 192 17.39 30.89 9.70
C GLN A 192 16.64 29.65 9.20
N PRO A 193 15.29 29.64 9.18
CA PRO A 193 14.54 28.53 8.59
C PRO A 193 14.92 28.26 7.13
N GLU A 194 15.04 29.31 6.30
CA GLU A 194 15.41 29.14 4.89
C GLU A 194 16.88 28.71 4.73
N ALA A 195 17.78 29.23 5.59
CA ALA A 195 19.17 28.79 5.63
C ALA A 195 19.30 27.28 5.97
N LEU A 196 18.49 26.78 6.91
CA LEU A 196 18.46 25.34 7.23
C LEU A 196 17.98 24.51 6.03
N MET A 197 16.92 24.95 5.34
CA MET A 197 16.40 24.23 4.17
C MET A 197 17.44 24.13 3.04
N ILE A 198 18.22 25.18 2.80
CA ILE A 198 19.30 25.17 1.81
C ILE A 198 20.43 24.21 2.24
N MET A 199 20.78 24.21 3.53
CA MET A 199 21.77 23.29 4.10
C MET A 199 21.34 21.82 4.04
N GLU A 200 20.04 21.55 4.12
CA GLU A 200 19.45 20.22 3.95
C GLU A 200 19.22 19.84 2.47
N GLY A 201 19.63 20.71 1.53
CA GLY A 201 19.59 20.44 0.10
C GLY A 201 18.21 20.62 -0.54
N ASP A 202 17.34 21.49 0.02
CA ASP A 202 16.03 21.78 -0.57
C ASP A 202 16.19 22.58 -1.89
N PRO A 203 15.84 22.00 -3.05
CA PRO A 203 16.05 22.61 -4.35
C PRO A 203 15.13 23.82 -4.58
N TYR A 204 13.95 23.85 -3.95
CA TYR A 204 12.97 24.93 -4.15
C TYR A 204 13.37 26.19 -3.38
N VAL A 205 13.83 26.04 -2.13
CA VAL A 205 14.36 27.18 -1.35
C VAL A 205 15.70 27.64 -1.94
N SER A 206 16.54 26.71 -2.39
CA SER A 206 17.80 27.02 -3.06
C SER A 206 17.60 27.83 -4.35
N GLU A 207 16.64 27.43 -5.20
CA GLU A 207 16.27 28.16 -6.42
C GLU A 207 15.74 29.57 -6.12
N ARG A 208 14.94 29.74 -5.06
CA ARG A 208 14.42 31.05 -4.62
C ARG A 208 15.52 32.04 -4.29
N HIS A 209 16.64 31.57 -3.75
CA HIS A 209 17.79 32.38 -3.35
C HIS A 209 18.94 32.38 -4.37
N GLY A 210 18.84 31.59 -5.44
CA GLY A 210 19.89 31.49 -6.47
C GLY A 210 21.17 30.83 -5.99
N ILE A 211 21.07 29.91 -5.02
CA ILE A 211 22.20 29.19 -4.40
C ILE A 211 22.14 27.72 -4.81
N GLU A 212 23.29 27.05 -4.97
CA GLU A 212 23.31 25.60 -5.19
C GLU A 212 22.98 24.83 -3.90
N PRO A 213 22.20 23.74 -3.96
CA PRO A 213 21.87 22.94 -2.78
C PRO A 213 23.12 22.37 -2.12
N VAL A 214 23.21 22.45 -0.79
CA VAL A 214 24.34 21.91 -0.03
C VAL A 214 24.09 20.44 0.32
N GLU A 215 25.09 19.58 0.15
CA GLU A 215 25.00 18.14 0.50
C GLU A 215 25.28 17.84 1.99
N ALA A 216 24.80 18.69 2.92
CA ALA A 216 25.01 18.48 4.37
C ALA A 216 23.86 17.68 5.04
N ARG A 217 22.84 17.29 4.28
CA ARG A 217 21.62 16.63 4.79
C ARG A 217 21.91 15.38 5.62
N GLY A 218 22.82 14.52 5.15
CA GLY A 218 23.14 13.25 5.82
C GLY A 218 23.72 13.47 7.22
N ASP A 219 24.67 14.38 7.35
CA ASP A 219 25.34 14.69 8.61
C ASP A 219 24.37 15.34 9.61
N ILE A 220 23.56 16.30 9.13
CA ILE A 220 22.53 16.96 9.95
C ILE A 220 21.52 15.91 10.46
N TYR A 221 21.09 15.01 9.59
CA TYR A 221 20.16 13.93 9.95
C TYR A 221 20.72 13.03 11.05
N ILE A 222 21.95 12.55 10.88
CA ILE A 222 22.60 11.65 11.86
C ILE A 222 22.73 12.36 13.22
N LYS A 223 23.23 13.60 13.23
CA LYS A 223 23.39 14.38 14.47
C LYS A 223 22.06 14.64 15.17
N ARG A 224 21.00 14.93 14.42
CA ARG A 224 19.66 15.11 14.95
C ARG A 224 19.14 13.84 15.62
N ARG A 225 19.37 12.67 15.00
CA ARG A 225 19.01 11.37 15.58
C ARG A 225 19.79 11.06 16.86
N GLU A 226 21.09 11.36 16.90
CA GLU A 226 21.91 11.19 18.10
C GLU A 226 21.37 12.01 19.28
N ILE A 227 21.06 13.29 19.05
CA ILE A 227 20.50 14.19 20.09
C ILE A 227 19.14 13.68 20.59
N VAL A 228 18.25 13.32 19.66
CA VAL A 228 16.92 12.84 20.04
C VAL A 228 16.99 11.56 20.85
N ASN A 229 17.85 10.61 20.45
CA ASN A 229 18.04 9.36 21.19
C ASN A 229 18.58 9.64 22.61
N ASP A 230 19.56 10.53 22.74
CA ASP A 230 20.12 10.92 24.04
C ASP A 230 19.04 11.55 24.95
N ILE A 231 18.20 12.46 24.41
CA ILE A 231 17.09 13.04 25.17
C ILE A 231 16.11 11.96 25.64
N ILE A 232 15.73 11.04 24.75
CA ILE A 232 14.79 9.96 25.05
C ILE A 232 15.34 9.05 26.16
N ASP A 233 16.61 8.68 26.11
CA ASP A 233 17.25 7.81 27.10
C ASP A 233 17.22 8.41 28.52
N HIS A 234 17.20 9.74 28.63
CA HIS A 234 17.13 10.45 29.91
C HIS A 234 15.69 10.73 30.38
N VAL A 235 14.79 11.05 29.44
CA VAL A 235 13.44 11.57 29.71
C VAL A 235 12.40 10.47 29.86
N VAL A 236 12.55 9.36 29.14
CA VAL A 236 11.53 8.31 29.07
C VAL A 236 11.92 7.13 29.96
N ARG A 237 11.05 6.77 30.89
CA ARG A 237 11.19 5.58 31.72
C ARG A 237 10.08 4.58 31.40
N ASP A 238 10.46 3.41 30.90
CA ASP A 238 9.52 2.29 30.73
C ASP A 238 9.41 1.52 32.05
N VAL A 239 8.27 1.69 32.73
CA VAL A 239 8.01 1.14 34.06
C VAL A 239 7.50 -0.31 33.97
N THR A 240 7.23 -0.83 32.78
CA THR A 240 6.62 -2.16 32.59
C THR A 240 7.54 -3.19 31.92
N LYS A 241 7.86 -4.27 32.64
CA LYS A 241 8.57 -5.46 32.13
C LYS A 241 7.88 -6.17 30.93
N VAL A 242 6.65 -5.78 30.58
CA VAL A 242 5.80 -6.42 29.57
C VAL A 242 6.38 -6.25 28.15
N HIS A 243 7.26 -5.28 27.92
CA HIS A 243 7.80 -4.94 26.60
C HIS A 243 9.04 -5.73 26.16
N ARG A 244 9.63 -6.59 26.99
CA ARG A 244 10.85 -7.34 26.60
C ARG A 244 10.63 -8.28 25.42
N PHE A 245 9.43 -8.85 25.26
CA PHE A 245 9.12 -9.74 24.13
C PHE A 245 8.82 -8.96 22.84
N LYS A 246 8.01 -7.90 22.92
CA LYS A 246 7.73 -7.01 21.77
C LYS A 246 9.01 -6.36 21.26
N ASN A 247 9.81 -5.74 22.13
CA ASN A 247 11.07 -5.10 21.75
C ASN A 247 12.09 -6.10 21.17
N LYS A 248 12.14 -7.34 21.69
CA LYS A 248 12.95 -8.41 21.08
C LYS A 248 12.44 -8.81 19.70
N LEU A 249 11.14 -9.00 19.54
CA LEU A 249 10.54 -9.33 18.23
C LEU A 249 10.84 -8.23 17.21
N GLU A 250 10.75 -6.97 17.63
CA GLU A 250 11.06 -5.82 16.79
C GLU A 250 12.53 -5.82 16.35
N GLN A 251 13.47 -6.07 17.27
CA GLN A 251 14.90 -6.19 16.96
C GLN A 251 15.19 -7.40 16.05
N TRP A 252 14.51 -8.52 16.28
CA TRP A 252 14.64 -9.74 15.48
C TRP A 252 14.18 -9.54 14.04
N MET A 253 13.15 -8.73 13.83
CA MET A 253 12.65 -8.37 12.50
C MET A 253 13.57 -7.41 11.73
N LEU A 254 14.60 -6.87 12.37
CA LEU A 254 15.62 -6.02 11.72
C LEU A 254 16.89 -6.80 11.37
N GLN A 255 17.13 -7.95 12.00
CA GLN A 255 18.29 -8.79 11.71
C GLN A 255 18.06 -9.59 10.41
N PRO A 256 18.95 -9.53 9.40
CA PRO A 256 18.67 -10.08 8.07
C PRO A 256 18.21 -11.55 8.06
N PHE A 257 18.89 -12.42 8.80
CA PHE A 257 18.56 -13.85 8.84
C PHE A 257 17.26 -14.13 9.61
N LEU A 258 17.07 -13.47 10.75
CA LEU A 258 15.92 -13.70 11.61
C LEU A 258 14.65 -13.03 11.04
N ALA A 259 14.79 -11.86 10.42
CA ALA A 259 13.76 -11.21 9.62
C ALA A 259 13.29 -12.11 8.47
N PHE A 260 14.22 -12.77 7.76
CA PHE A 260 13.88 -13.75 6.72
C PHE A 260 13.07 -14.93 7.29
N LEU A 261 13.49 -15.51 8.42
CA LEU A 261 12.75 -16.61 9.07
C LEU A 261 11.36 -16.19 9.54
N ILE A 262 11.24 -15.00 10.15
CA ILE A 262 9.96 -14.44 10.59
C ILE A 262 9.07 -14.17 9.37
N MET A 263 9.63 -13.67 8.26
CA MET A 263 8.90 -13.47 7.01
C MET A 263 8.39 -14.78 6.42
N CYS A 264 9.24 -15.79 6.31
CA CYS A 264 8.82 -17.11 5.86
C CYS A 264 7.74 -17.69 6.78
N GLY A 265 7.87 -17.52 8.11
CA GLY A 265 6.87 -17.93 9.08
C GLY A 265 5.53 -17.21 8.91
N ALA A 266 5.54 -15.88 8.76
CA ALA A 266 4.34 -15.07 8.54
C ALA A 266 3.65 -15.43 7.22
N LEU A 267 4.40 -15.55 6.13
CA LEU A 267 3.87 -15.98 4.83
C LEU A 267 3.31 -17.40 4.89
N PHE A 268 3.96 -18.31 5.64
CA PHE A 268 3.46 -19.66 5.85
C PHE A 268 2.14 -19.68 6.63
N VAL A 269 2.01 -18.86 7.68
CA VAL A 269 0.76 -18.72 8.43
C VAL A 269 -0.36 -18.18 7.53
N VAL A 270 -0.08 -17.15 6.74
CA VAL A 270 -1.05 -16.62 5.76
C VAL A 270 -1.43 -17.68 4.73
N TYR A 271 -0.46 -18.44 4.20
CA TYR A 271 -0.74 -19.54 3.27
C TYR A 271 -1.61 -20.63 3.91
N LYS A 272 -1.32 -21.04 5.14
CA LYS A 272 -2.15 -22.03 5.86
C LYS A 272 -3.56 -21.52 6.11
N PHE A 273 -3.70 -20.24 6.45
CA PHE A 273 -5.02 -19.66 6.68
C PHE A 273 -5.79 -19.46 5.37
N VAL A 274 -5.26 -18.71 4.41
CA VAL A 274 -5.98 -18.37 3.16
C VAL A 274 -5.98 -19.55 2.19
N GLY A 275 -4.83 -20.15 1.92
CA GLY A 275 -4.66 -21.17 0.88
C GLY A 275 -5.15 -22.55 1.26
N VAL A 276 -5.08 -22.93 2.54
CA VAL A 276 -5.58 -24.23 3.02
C VAL A 276 -6.96 -24.06 3.66
N PHE A 277 -7.05 -23.33 4.77
CA PHE A 277 -8.30 -23.25 5.52
C PHE A 277 -9.44 -22.56 4.74
N VAL A 278 -9.22 -21.35 4.22
CA VAL A 278 -10.26 -20.64 3.47
C VAL A 278 -10.50 -21.29 2.10
N ALA A 279 -9.47 -21.44 1.28
CA ALA A 279 -9.62 -21.87 -0.10
C ALA A 279 -9.97 -23.36 -0.29
N GLN A 280 -9.63 -24.25 0.65
CA GLN A 280 -10.00 -25.67 0.55
C GLN A 280 -11.21 -26.00 1.43
N THR A 281 -11.19 -25.60 2.70
CA THR A 281 -12.25 -25.97 3.64
C THR A 281 -13.49 -25.09 3.48
N VAL A 282 -13.35 -23.76 3.63
CA VAL A 282 -14.50 -22.85 3.58
C VAL A 282 -15.12 -22.84 2.18
N VAL A 283 -14.30 -22.61 1.15
CA VAL A 283 -14.74 -22.63 -0.26
C VAL A 283 -15.29 -23.99 -0.65
N GLY A 284 -14.69 -25.10 -0.19
CA GLY A 284 -15.22 -26.44 -0.44
C GLY A 284 -16.66 -26.61 0.04
N VAL A 285 -16.99 -26.07 1.23
CA VAL A 285 -18.35 -26.09 1.76
C VAL A 285 -19.27 -25.13 1.00
N THR A 286 -18.84 -23.88 0.79
CA THR A 286 -19.70 -22.86 0.16
C THR A 286 -19.94 -23.11 -1.32
N GLU A 287 -18.93 -23.53 -2.07
CA GLU A 287 -19.03 -23.80 -3.50
C GLU A 287 -19.70 -25.16 -3.76
N LYS A 288 -19.15 -26.26 -3.22
CA LYS A 288 -19.61 -27.61 -3.59
C LYS A 288 -20.88 -28.02 -2.84
N THR A 289 -20.91 -27.81 -1.52
CA THR A 289 -22.04 -28.28 -0.70
C THR A 289 -23.24 -27.35 -0.81
N VAL A 290 -23.03 -26.03 -0.66
CA VAL A 290 -24.14 -25.07 -0.66
C VAL A 290 -24.54 -24.68 -2.08
N MET A 291 -23.60 -24.19 -2.89
CA MET A 291 -23.98 -23.64 -4.19
C MET A 291 -24.26 -24.72 -5.24
N GLN A 292 -23.33 -25.64 -5.50
CA GLN A 292 -23.54 -26.73 -6.47
C GLN A 292 -24.54 -27.79 -5.96
N GLY A 293 -24.55 -28.06 -4.65
CA GLY A 293 -25.41 -29.09 -4.06
C GLY A 293 -26.86 -28.68 -3.85
N ILE A 294 -27.12 -27.40 -3.49
CA ILE A 294 -28.47 -26.93 -3.12
C ILE A 294 -28.96 -25.86 -4.08
N TYR A 295 -28.18 -24.80 -4.28
CA TYR A 295 -28.62 -23.63 -5.04
C TYR A 295 -28.78 -23.90 -6.54
N GLU A 296 -27.77 -24.50 -7.18
CA GLU A 296 -27.79 -24.75 -8.63
C GLU A 296 -28.94 -25.68 -9.05
N PRO A 297 -29.18 -26.83 -8.39
CA PRO A 297 -30.33 -27.68 -8.71
C PRO A 297 -31.67 -26.96 -8.48
N ALA A 298 -31.78 -26.17 -7.41
CA ALA A 298 -32.99 -25.39 -7.13
C ALA A 298 -33.27 -24.35 -8.23
N MET A 299 -32.24 -23.60 -8.66
CA MET A 299 -32.38 -22.65 -9.76
C MET A 299 -32.67 -23.32 -11.10
N ARG A 300 -32.05 -24.48 -11.38
CA ARG A 300 -32.33 -25.29 -12.57
C ARG A 300 -33.79 -25.73 -12.60
N GLY A 301 -34.33 -26.20 -11.47
CA GLY A 301 -35.73 -26.58 -11.34
C GLY A 301 -36.69 -25.41 -11.55
N LEU A 302 -36.48 -24.30 -10.85
CA LEU A 302 -37.35 -23.12 -10.93
C LEU A 302 -37.41 -22.51 -12.34
N VAL A 303 -36.28 -22.43 -13.04
CA VAL A 303 -36.25 -21.87 -14.39
C VAL A 303 -36.82 -22.85 -15.41
N ALA A 304 -36.61 -24.16 -15.24
CA ALA A 304 -37.18 -25.18 -16.13
C ALA A 304 -38.72 -25.19 -16.13
N GLU A 305 -39.35 -24.76 -15.04
CA GLU A 305 -40.82 -24.59 -14.97
C GLU A 305 -41.32 -23.40 -15.80
N MET A 306 -40.49 -22.37 -16.02
CA MET A 306 -40.88 -21.14 -16.72
C MET A 306 -40.39 -21.08 -18.17
N ILE A 307 -39.22 -21.66 -18.46
CA ILE A 307 -38.50 -21.54 -19.73
C ILE A 307 -37.88 -22.90 -20.05
N ASP A 308 -38.10 -23.39 -21.28
CA ASP A 308 -37.46 -24.61 -21.75
C ASP A 308 -35.92 -24.47 -21.66
N PRO A 309 -35.22 -25.34 -20.91
CA PRO A 309 -33.76 -25.30 -20.76
C PRO A 309 -33.00 -25.35 -22.09
N VAL A 310 -33.60 -25.92 -23.15
CA VAL A 310 -33.00 -26.02 -24.48
C VAL A 310 -33.10 -24.70 -25.26
N SER A 311 -34.01 -23.80 -24.88
CA SER A 311 -34.14 -22.50 -25.51
C SER A 311 -32.87 -21.65 -25.34
N ILE A 312 -32.67 -20.69 -26.25
CA ILE A 312 -31.54 -19.74 -26.19
C ILE A 312 -31.50 -19.03 -24.82
N LEU A 313 -32.67 -18.60 -24.33
CA LEU A 313 -32.80 -17.92 -23.05
C LEU A 313 -32.56 -18.86 -21.85
N GLY A 314 -33.06 -20.10 -21.93
CA GLY A 314 -32.82 -21.13 -20.92
C GLY A 314 -31.33 -21.46 -20.78
N ASN A 315 -30.62 -21.62 -21.90
CA ASN A 315 -29.17 -21.85 -21.92
C ASN A 315 -28.36 -20.67 -21.35
N ILE A 316 -28.74 -19.42 -21.67
CA ILE A 316 -28.04 -18.24 -21.13
C ILE A 316 -28.28 -18.09 -19.62
N LEU A 317 -29.47 -18.39 -19.12
CA LEU A 317 -29.78 -18.25 -17.70
C LEU A 317 -29.21 -19.41 -16.86
N VAL A 318 -29.32 -20.65 -17.36
CA VAL A 318 -29.17 -21.87 -16.55
C VAL A 318 -28.31 -22.95 -17.22
N GLY A 319 -27.85 -22.75 -18.46
CA GLY A 319 -26.96 -23.68 -19.16
C GLY A 319 -25.56 -23.79 -18.52
N ASP A 320 -24.62 -24.37 -19.26
CA ASP A 320 -23.26 -24.68 -18.77
C ASP A 320 -22.46 -23.43 -18.32
N PHE A 321 -22.83 -22.25 -18.81
CA PHE A 321 -22.26 -20.96 -18.42
C PHE A 321 -23.31 -20.00 -17.83
N GLY A 322 -24.41 -20.57 -17.32
CA GLY A 322 -25.61 -19.83 -16.92
C GLY A 322 -25.35 -18.66 -15.96
N LEU A 323 -26.11 -17.59 -16.19
CA LEU A 323 -26.06 -16.37 -15.39
C LEU A 323 -26.59 -16.56 -13.96
N LEU A 324 -27.54 -17.47 -13.77
CA LEU A 324 -28.13 -17.80 -12.47
C LEU A 324 -27.53 -19.06 -11.83
N THR A 325 -26.81 -19.88 -12.58
CA THR A 325 -26.18 -21.12 -12.06
C THR A 325 -24.71 -20.89 -11.75
N MET A 326 -23.83 -21.07 -12.73
CA MET A 326 -22.38 -21.02 -12.57
C MET A 326 -21.92 -19.64 -12.06
N THR A 327 -22.47 -18.57 -12.64
CA THR A 327 -22.05 -17.20 -12.28
C THR A 327 -22.26 -16.92 -10.80
N VAL A 328 -23.46 -17.17 -10.27
CA VAL A 328 -23.78 -16.95 -8.86
C VAL A 328 -23.04 -17.93 -7.96
N THR A 329 -23.00 -19.21 -8.35
CA THR A 329 -22.33 -20.29 -7.62
C THR A 329 -20.89 -19.92 -7.30
N TYR A 330 -20.15 -19.43 -8.30
CA TYR A 330 -18.77 -19.08 -8.06
C TYR A 330 -18.57 -17.68 -7.49
N LEU A 331 -19.47 -16.74 -7.75
CA LEU A 331 -19.35 -15.39 -7.20
C LEU A 331 -19.58 -15.40 -5.68
N VAL A 332 -20.60 -16.13 -5.24
CA VAL A 332 -20.97 -16.24 -3.82
C VAL A 332 -20.24 -17.40 -3.15
N GLY A 333 -20.16 -18.56 -3.81
CA GLY A 333 -19.59 -19.78 -3.24
C GLY A 333 -18.06 -19.84 -3.23
N LEU A 334 -17.39 -19.25 -4.22
CA LEU A 334 -15.93 -19.27 -4.31
C LEU A 334 -15.32 -17.90 -4.01
N LEU A 335 -15.71 -16.87 -4.75
CA LEU A 335 -15.03 -15.57 -4.74
C LEU A 335 -15.22 -14.82 -3.41
N LEU A 336 -16.46 -14.70 -2.92
CA LEU A 336 -16.78 -13.98 -1.69
C LEU A 336 -16.00 -14.48 -0.45
N PRO A 337 -16.05 -15.77 -0.06
CA PRO A 337 -15.32 -16.26 1.12
C PRO A 337 -13.80 -16.16 0.95
N LEU A 338 -13.28 -16.37 -0.26
CA LEU A 338 -11.86 -16.26 -0.56
C LEU A 338 -11.36 -14.82 -0.39
N VAL A 339 -12.07 -13.84 -0.97
CA VAL A 339 -11.75 -12.41 -0.87
C VAL A 339 -11.86 -11.93 0.58
N PHE A 340 -12.91 -12.37 1.30
CA PHE A 340 -13.08 -12.05 2.71
C PHE A 340 -11.91 -12.58 3.55
N GLY A 341 -11.55 -13.86 3.42
CA GLY A 341 -10.44 -14.47 4.15
C GLY A 341 -9.09 -13.83 3.81
N PHE A 342 -8.89 -13.45 2.55
CA PHE A 342 -7.71 -12.73 2.11
C PHE A 342 -7.61 -11.33 2.74
N TYR A 343 -8.67 -10.50 2.66
CA TYR A 343 -8.66 -9.17 3.26
C TYR A 343 -8.60 -9.20 4.78
N PHE A 344 -9.12 -10.26 5.40
CA PHE A 344 -8.97 -10.49 6.84
C PHE A 344 -7.50 -10.68 7.22
N ALA A 345 -6.79 -11.60 6.55
CA ALA A 345 -5.37 -11.84 6.78
C ALA A 345 -4.52 -10.60 6.51
N LEU A 346 -4.81 -9.88 5.42
CA LEU A 346 -4.14 -8.63 5.10
C LEU A 346 -4.39 -7.55 6.15
N SER A 347 -5.64 -7.35 6.57
CA SER A 347 -5.99 -6.30 7.54
C SER A 347 -5.31 -6.54 8.89
N ILE A 348 -5.07 -7.81 9.26
CA ILE A 348 -4.23 -8.17 10.42
C ILE A 348 -2.78 -7.73 10.21
N LEU A 349 -2.17 -8.04 9.05
CA LEU A 349 -0.79 -7.66 8.74
C LEU A 349 -0.59 -6.14 8.63
N GLU A 350 -1.60 -5.44 8.14
CA GLU A 350 -1.63 -3.98 8.02
C GLU A 350 -1.74 -3.33 9.42
N ASP A 351 -2.72 -3.75 10.23
CA ASP A 351 -2.96 -3.17 11.56
C ASP A 351 -1.86 -3.51 12.58
N CYS A 352 -1.14 -4.63 12.40
CA CYS A 352 -0.04 -4.98 13.29
C CYS A 352 1.28 -4.25 12.96
N GLY A 353 1.34 -3.50 11.85
CA GLY A 353 2.55 -2.79 11.43
C GLY A 353 3.62 -3.70 10.81
N TYR A 354 3.25 -4.90 10.35
CA TYR A 354 4.18 -5.85 9.75
C TYR A 354 4.59 -5.46 8.31
N LEU A 355 3.65 -4.95 7.51
CA LEU A 355 3.89 -4.59 6.11
C LEU A 355 5.02 -3.54 5.91
N PRO A 356 5.14 -2.48 6.72
CA PRO A 356 6.26 -1.54 6.65
C PRO A 356 7.63 -2.19 6.93
N ARG A 357 7.72 -3.14 7.86
CA ARG A 357 8.97 -3.86 8.18
C ARG A 357 9.38 -4.76 7.02
N LEU A 358 8.40 -5.43 6.43
CA LEU A 358 8.60 -6.25 5.24
C LEU A 358 9.12 -5.40 4.07
N ALA A 359 8.58 -4.19 3.88
CA ALA A 359 9.03 -3.25 2.86
C ALA A 359 10.51 -2.90 3.01
N VAL A 360 10.97 -2.59 4.23
CA VAL A 360 12.39 -2.31 4.49
C VAL A 360 13.27 -3.53 4.21
N PHE A 361 12.84 -4.73 4.60
CA PHE A 361 13.62 -5.96 4.38
C PHE A 361 13.84 -6.28 2.89
N VAL A 362 12.81 -6.10 2.06
CA VAL A 362 12.84 -6.43 0.62
C VAL A 362 13.31 -5.28 -0.27
N ASP A 363 13.54 -4.09 0.28
CA ASP A 363 13.89 -2.87 -0.47
C ASP A 363 15.08 -3.09 -1.40
N ARG A 364 16.18 -3.65 -0.88
CA ARG A 364 17.38 -3.92 -1.67
C ARG A 364 17.12 -4.91 -2.82
N SER A 365 16.29 -5.92 -2.58
CA SER A 365 15.95 -6.93 -3.60
C SER A 365 15.03 -6.36 -4.69
N LEU A 366 14.09 -5.49 -4.31
CA LEU A 366 13.17 -4.86 -5.26
C LEU A 366 13.84 -3.74 -6.06
N ASN A 367 14.85 -3.06 -5.51
CA ASN A 367 15.59 -2.03 -6.23
C ASN A 367 16.27 -2.56 -7.50
N VAL A 368 16.68 -3.84 -7.52
CA VAL A 368 17.19 -4.51 -8.73
C VAL A 368 16.16 -4.51 -9.87
N LEU A 369 14.87 -4.58 -9.51
CA LEU A 369 13.74 -4.54 -10.43
C LEU A 369 13.23 -3.12 -10.71
N GLY A 370 13.92 -2.08 -10.19
CA GLY A 370 13.49 -0.68 -10.33
C GLY A 370 12.32 -0.29 -9.42
N LEU A 371 12.10 -1.05 -8.35
CA LEU A 371 11.03 -0.83 -7.37
C LEU A 371 11.62 -0.53 -5.98
N ASN A 372 10.96 0.32 -5.20
CA ASN A 372 11.28 0.47 -3.78
C ASN A 372 10.58 -0.60 -2.93
N GLY A 373 10.95 -0.68 -1.65
CA GLY A 373 10.41 -1.64 -0.69
C GLY A 373 8.88 -1.59 -0.55
N ARG A 374 8.23 -0.42 -0.76
CA ARG A 374 6.75 -0.30 -0.68
C ARG A 374 6.05 -1.18 -1.70
N ALA A 375 6.69 -1.51 -2.82
CA ALA A 375 6.13 -2.37 -3.86
C ALA A 375 5.86 -3.81 -3.39
N ILE A 376 6.42 -4.26 -2.27
CA ILE A 376 6.06 -5.58 -1.73
C ILE A 376 4.59 -5.67 -1.34
N ILE A 377 3.98 -4.55 -0.93
CA ILE A 377 2.58 -4.49 -0.52
C ILE A 377 1.67 -4.84 -1.71
N PRO A 378 1.69 -4.12 -2.84
CA PRO A 378 0.88 -4.49 -4.00
C PRO A 378 1.25 -5.87 -4.58
N LEU A 379 2.52 -6.27 -4.57
CA LEU A 379 2.95 -7.59 -5.08
C LEU A 379 2.37 -8.75 -4.25
N ILE A 380 2.42 -8.68 -2.91
CA ILE A 380 1.78 -9.67 -2.02
C ILE A 380 0.26 -9.64 -2.19
N LEU A 381 -0.31 -8.44 -2.36
CA LEU A 381 -1.73 -8.28 -2.62
C LEU A 381 -2.19 -8.95 -3.90
N GLY A 382 -1.35 -8.92 -4.94
CA GLY A 382 -1.58 -9.58 -6.21
C GLY A 382 -1.76 -11.10 -6.11
N PHE A 383 -1.01 -11.76 -5.21
CA PHE A 383 -1.16 -13.19 -4.96
C PHE A 383 -2.53 -13.54 -4.37
N GLY A 384 -3.20 -12.60 -3.69
CA GLY A 384 -4.62 -12.71 -3.37
C GLY A 384 -5.46 -12.44 -4.60
N CYS A 385 -5.46 -11.19 -5.04
CA CYS A 385 -6.13 -10.75 -6.25
C CYS A 385 -5.33 -9.66 -6.97
N VAL A 386 -5.05 -9.90 -8.25
CA VAL A 386 -4.29 -8.96 -9.10
C VAL A 386 -4.99 -7.61 -9.20
N THR A 387 -6.34 -7.53 -9.12
CA THR A 387 -7.05 -6.25 -9.15
C THR A 387 -6.73 -5.39 -7.93
N ALA A 388 -6.79 -5.98 -6.73
CA ALA A 388 -6.47 -5.29 -5.48
C ALA A 388 -4.99 -4.89 -5.43
N GLY A 389 -4.09 -5.77 -5.89
CA GLY A 389 -2.67 -5.44 -6.07
C GLY A 389 -2.48 -4.25 -7.03
N THR A 390 -3.20 -4.24 -8.15
CA THR A 390 -3.11 -3.16 -9.15
C THR A 390 -3.60 -1.82 -8.59
N ILE A 391 -4.73 -1.79 -7.87
CA ILE A 391 -5.25 -0.55 -7.24
C ILE A 391 -4.27 -0.01 -6.19
N THR A 392 -3.67 -0.90 -5.39
CA THR A 392 -2.73 -0.50 -4.32
C THR A 392 -1.37 -0.03 -4.83
N THR A 393 -1.09 -0.17 -6.13
CA THR A 393 0.09 0.48 -6.74
C THR A 393 0.03 2.01 -6.68
N ARG A 394 -1.13 2.61 -6.37
CA ARG A 394 -1.26 4.04 -6.06
C ARG A 394 -0.44 4.50 -4.84
N LEU A 395 0.01 3.56 -4.00
CA LEU A 395 0.88 3.85 -2.85
C LEU A 395 2.35 4.07 -3.24
N LEU A 396 2.73 3.77 -4.48
CA LEU A 396 4.09 3.89 -4.98
C LEU A 396 4.45 5.34 -5.30
N GLY A 397 5.70 5.70 -5.05
CA GLY A 397 6.14 7.10 -5.05
C GLY A 397 6.32 7.70 -6.44
N SER A 398 6.46 6.85 -7.47
CA SER A 398 6.64 7.30 -8.86
C SER A 398 5.77 6.53 -9.86
N GLU A 399 5.41 7.20 -10.96
CA GLU A 399 4.72 6.58 -12.10
C GLU A 399 5.54 5.45 -12.75
N ARG A 400 6.88 5.51 -12.66
CA ARG A 400 7.77 4.43 -13.11
C ARG A 400 7.58 3.18 -12.27
N GLU A 401 7.68 3.32 -10.94
CA GLU A 401 7.45 2.21 -9.99
C GLU A 401 6.05 1.62 -10.18
N LYS A 402 5.02 2.49 -10.29
CA LYS A 402 3.64 2.09 -10.56
C LYS A 402 3.53 1.23 -11.81
N LYS A 403 4.11 1.65 -12.93
CA LYS A 403 4.08 0.89 -14.19
C LYS A 403 4.79 -0.46 -14.07
N ILE A 404 5.98 -0.50 -13.47
CA ILE A 404 6.72 -1.75 -13.27
C ILE A 404 5.91 -2.72 -12.42
N ALA A 405 5.38 -2.26 -11.29
CA ALA A 405 4.59 -3.09 -10.38
C ALA A 405 3.31 -3.62 -11.06
N ILE A 406 2.58 -2.78 -11.81
CA ILE A 406 1.41 -3.21 -12.58
C ILE A 406 1.81 -4.27 -13.60
N ILE A 407 2.88 -4.07 -14.37
CA ILE A 407 3.31 -5.06 -15.36
C ILE A 407 3.66 -6.38 -14.68
N LEU A 408 4.46 -6.38 -13.60
CA LEU A 408 4.80 -7.60 -12.86
C LEU A 408 3.58 -8.32 -12.28
N LEU A 409 2.62 -7.57 -11.75
CA LEU A 409 1.34 -8.09 -11.26
C LEU A 409 0.55 -8.81 -12.35
N GLN A 410 0.50 -8.22 -13.56
CA GLN A 410 -0.25 -8.79 -14.67
C GLN A 410 0.44 -10.00 -15.30
N PHE A 411 1.77 -9.97 -15.36
CA PHE A 411 2.58 -10.93 -16.10
C PHE A 411 2.93 -12.19 -15.31
N ALA A 412 3.25 -12.08 -14.02
CA ALA A 412 3.98 -13.14 -13.32
C ALA A 412 3.34 -13.60 -12.00
N ILE A 413 2.42 -12.82 -11.44
CA ILE A 413 1.82 -13.13 -10.14
C ILE A 413 0.53 -13.95 -10.33
N PRO A 414 0.53 -15.25 -9.97
CA PRO A 414 -0.69 -16.05 -9.92
C PRO A 414 -1.60 -15.56 -8.79
N CYS A 415 -2.89 -15.38 -9.08
CA CYS A 415 -3.87 -15.06 -8.03
C CYS A 415 -4.19 -16.29 -7.17
N SER A 416 -4.87 -16.07 -6.05
CA SER A 416 -5.16 -17.10 -5.05
C SER A 416 -5.89 -18.32 -5.62
N ALA A 417 -6.80 -18.09 -6.57
CA ALA A 417 -7.52 -19.16 -7.23
C ALA A 417 -6.66 -19.98 -8.20
N GLN A 418 -5.70 -19.35 -8.90
CA GLN A 418 -4.72 -20.07 -9.71
C GLN A 418 -3.76 -20.88 -8.83
N LEU A 419 -3.29 -20.30 -7.72
CA LEU A 419 -2.37 -20.97 -6.79
C LEU A 419 -2.92 -22.31 -6.27
N GLY A 420 -4.22 -22.36 -5.96
CA GLY A 420 -4.86 -23.61 -5.51
C GLY A 420 -4.81 -24.72 -6.57
N VAL A 421 -5.09 -24.39 -7.83
CA VAL A 421 -5.06 -25.37 -8.93
C VAL A 421 -3.63 -25.75 -9.32
N ILE A 422 -2.70 -24.79 -9.36
CA ILE A 422 -1.27 -25.05 -9.60
C ILE A 422 -0.76 -26.04 -8.56
N ALA A 423 -1.09 -25.84 -7.28
CA ALA A 423 -0.72 -26.77 -6.21
C ALA A 423 -1.35 -28.16 -6.41
N ALA A 424 -2.65 -28.22 -6.76
CA ALA A 424 -3.35 -29.48 -6.98
C ALA A 424 -2.81 -30.30 -8.16
N LEU A 425 -2.37 -29.64 -9.24
CA LEU A 425 -1.82 -30.30 -10.43
C LEU A 425 -0.33 -30.65 -10.30
N LEU A 426 0.46 -29.84 -9.59
CA LEU A 426 1.90 -30.09 -9.40
C LEU A 426 2.19 -31.08 -8.27
N ALA A 427 1.35 -31.14 -7.23
CA ALA A 427 1.61 -32.01 -6.08
C ALA A 427 1.70 -33.52 -6.45
N PRO A 428 0.85 -34.08 -7.33
CA PRO A 428 0.91 -35.51 -7.67
C PRO A 428 2.09 -35.88 -8.58
N ILE A 429 2.56 -34.96 -9.43
CA ILE A 429 3.59 -35.25 -10.44
C ILE A 429 5.03 -35.15 -9.90
N GLY A 430 5.22 -34.61 -8.70
CA GLY A 430 6.48 -34.64 -7.96
C GLY A 430 7.25 -33.32 -7.92
N SER A 431 8.17 -33.22 -6.96
CA SER A 431 8.90 -31.99 -6.62
C SER A 431 9.79 -31.44 -7.73
N LYS A 432 10.27 -32.29 -8.66
CA LYS A 432 11.08 -31.87 -9.82
C LYS A 432 10.32 -30.88 -10.71
N TYR A 433 9.04 -31.15 -10.98
CA TYR A 433 8.21 -30.31 -11.84
C TYR A 433 7.77 -29.03 -11.13
N LEU A 434 7.52 -29.11 -9.82
CA LEU A 434 7.30 -27.93 -8.98
C LEU A 434 8.50 -27.00 -9.03
N PHE A 435 9.72 -27.53 -8.88
CA PHE A 435 10.95 -26.75 -8.95
C PHE A 435 11.13 -26.10 -10.34
N LEU A 436 10.90 -26.86 -11.43
CA LEU A 436 10.96 -26.32 -12.79
C LEU A 436 9.97 -25.16 -12.98
N TYR A 437 8.71 -25.35 -12.58
CA TYR A 437 7.69 -24.32 -12.63
C TYR A 437 8.11 -23.06 -11.86
N SER A 438 8.57 -23.22 -10.60
CA SER A 438 8.99 -22.10 -9.76
C SER A 438 10.18 -21.34 -10.35
N VAL A 439 11.20 -22.04 -10.88
CA VAL A 439 12.37 -21.41 -11.50
C VAL A 439 11.97 -20.62 -12.75
N VAL A 440 11.08 -21.17 -13.59
CA VAL A 440 10.60 -20.48 -14.79
C VAL A 440 9.84 -19.21 -14.42
N ILE A 441 8.85 -19.28 -13.53
CA ILE A 441 8.02 -18.13 -13.17
C ILE A 441 8.86 -17.06 -12.44
N PHE A 442 9.71 -17.47 -11.50
CA PHE A 442 10.56 -16.54 -10.76
C PHE A 442 11.65 -15.93 -11.65
N GLY A 443 12.26 -16.73 -12.52
CA GLY A 443 13.21 -16.25 -13.51
C GLY A 443 12.58 -15.24 -14.48
N PHE A 444 11.35 -15.52 -14.93
CA PHE A 444 10.58 -14.59 -15.75
C PHE A 444 10.25 -13.30 -15.01
N PHE A 445 9.82 -13.37 -13.74
CA PHE A 445 9.56 -12.21 -12.89
C PHE A 445 10.80 -11.30 -12.78
N ILE A 446 11.98 -11.88 -12.51
CA ILE A 446 13.24 -11.12 -12.43
C ILE A 446 13.63 -10.55 -13.80
N ALA A 447 13.52 -11.34 -14.86
CA ALA A 447 13.91 -10.92 -16.20
C ALA A 447 13.06 -9.74 -16.69
N VAL A 448 11.74 -9.82 -16.53
CA VAL A 448 10.82 -8.73 -16.91
C VAL A 448 11.05 -7.51 -16.04
N GLY A 449 11.17 -7.66 -14.72
CA GLY A 449 11.42 -6.51 -13.83
C GLY A 449 12.74 -5.81 -14.14
N SER A 450 13.81 -6.56 -14.38
CA SER A 450 15.13 -6.01 -14.73
C SER A 450 15.11 -5.34 -16.11
N LEU A 451 14.42 -5.93 -17.09
CA LEU A 451 14.25 -5.34 -18.42
C LEU A 451 13.47 -4.01 -18.34
N LEU A 452 12.43 -3.95 -17.53
CA LEU A 452 11.66 -2.72 -17.31
C LEU A 452 12.46 -1.65 -16.58
N ASN A 453 13.28 -2.05 -15.60
CA ASN A 453 14.22 -1.15 -14.92
C ASN A 453 15.18 -0.50 -15.93
N LEU A 454 15.72 -1.27 -16.87
CA LEU A 454 16.62 -0.75 -17.91
C LEU A 454 15.92 0.14 -18.96
N THR A 455 14.66 -0.15 -19.29
CA THR A 455 13.98 0.52 -20.42
C THR A 455 13.17 1.75 -20.01
N LEU A 456 12.63 1.79 -18.78
CA LEU A 456 11.84 2.92 -18.30
C LEU A 456 12.73 3.99 -17.64
N LYS A 457 12.62 5.23 -18.12
CA LYS A 457 13.36 6.39 -17.59
C LYS A 457 12.92 6.78 -16.17
N GLY A 458 13.86 7.20 -15.35
CA GLY A 458 13.68 7.65 -13.95
C GLY A 458 14.46 6.77 -12.96
N GLU A 459 14.50 7.16 -11.69
CA GLU A 459 15.11 6.37 -10.59
C GLU A 459 14.03 5.94 -9.58
N SER A 460 14.31 4.91 -8.78
CA SER A 460 13.43 4.52 -7.68
C SER A 460 13.50 5.55 -6.56
N THR A 461 12.36 5.83 -5.95
CA THR A 461 12.27 6.73 -4.81
C THR A 461 12.92 6.09 -3.58
N PRO A 462 13.84 6.78 -2.88
CA PRO A 462 14.44 6.25 -1.67
C PRO A 462 13.35 5.93 -0.63
N LEU A 463 13.47 4.77 0.00
CA LEU A 463 12.51 4.28 0.98
C LEU A 463 12.70 5.00 2.33
N PHE A 464 12.11 6.18 2.47
CA PHE A 464 11.94 6.83 3.78
C PHE A 464 10.65 6.30 4.42
N ILE A 465 10.77 5.19 5.15
CA ILE A 465 9.69 4.69 6.01
C ILE A 465 10.22 4.66 7.44
N GLU A 466 9.66 5.54 8.28
CA GLU A 466 9.76 5.34 9.72
C GLU A 466 8.95 4.10 10.09
N LEU A 467 9.60 3.13 10.72
CA LEU A 467 8.98 1.86 11.06
C LEU A 467 8.00 2.07 12.22
N PRO A 468 6.68 1.85 12.02
CA PRO A 468 5.74 1.93 13.13
C PRO A 468 6.04 0.83 14.16
N SER A 469 5.76 1.15 15.42
CA SER A 469 5.80 0.17 16.51
C SER A 469 4.84 -0.98 16.23
N LEU A 470 5.19 -2.21 16.63
CA LEU A 470 4.28 -3.33 16.48
C LEU A 470 3.08 -3.14 17.40
N ARG A 471 1.87 -3.22 16.86
CA ARG A 471 0.64 -3.08 17.64
C ARG A 471 -0.18 -4.34 17.56
N MET A 472 -0.91 -4.66 18.62
CA MET A 472 -1.89 -5.75 18.55
C MET A 472 -3.10 -5.25 17.74
N PRO A 473 -3.51 -5.95 16.67
CA PRO A 473 -4.60 -5.50 15.82
C PRO A 473 -5.92 -5.56 16.60
N LYS A 474 -6.71 -4.48 16.55
CA LYS A 474 -8.05 -4.44 17.16
C LYS A 474 -9.01 -5.18 16.24
N ILE A 475 -9.63 -6.26 16.75
CA ILE A 475 -10.54 -7.12 15.95
C ILE A 475 -11.67 -6.30 15.30
N SER A 476 -12.21 -5.28 15.98
CA SER A 476 -13.23 -4.40 15.43
C SER A 476 -12.75 -3.64 14.19
N ASN A 477 -11.53 -3.13 14.20
CA ASN A 477 -10.94 -2.43 13.06
C ASN A 477 -10.67 -3.39 11.90
N VAL A 478 -10.09 -4.56 12.21
CA VAL A 478 -9.84 -5.63 11.24
C VAL A 478 -11.13 -6.03 10.53
N MET A 479 -12.22 -6.27 11.28
CA MET A 479 -13.51 -6.68 10.73
C MET A 479 -14.15 -5.59 9.88
N THR A 480 -14.14 -4.34 10.34
CA THR A 480 -14.66 -3.20 9.56
C THR A 480 -13.90 -3.02 8.25
N LYS A 481 -12.56 -3.01 8.29
CA LYS A 481 -11.71 -2.93 7.09
C LYS A 481 -11.96 -4.09 6.14
N THR A 482 -12.02 -5.31 6.67
CA THR A 482 -12.27 -6.52 5.88
C THR A 482 -13.61 -6.45 5.15
N THR A 483 -14.66 -6.05 5.87
CA THR A 483 -16.02 -5.98 5.32
C THR A 483 -16.13 -4.90 4.27
N MET A 484 -15.63 -3.69 4.54
CA MET A 484 -15.63 -2.58 3.58
C MET A 484 -14.85 -2.92 2.30
N LYS A 485 -13.63 -3.43 2.43
CA LYS A 485 -12.79 -3.83 1.28
C LYS A 485 -13.44 -4.96 0.47
N THR A 486 -14.02 -5.96 1.15
CA THR A 486 -14.74 -7.06 0.49
C THR A 486 -15.98 -6.55 -0.25
N TYR A 487 -16.79 -5.70 0.38
CA TYR A 487 -17.98 -5.12 -0.24
C TYR A 487 -17.65 -4.33 -1.51
N HIS A 488 -16.68 -3.40 -1.42
CA HIS A 488 -16.24 -2.62 -2.58
C HIS A 488 -15.73 -3.51 -3.70
N PHE A 489 -14.91 -4.50 -3.38
CA PHE A 489 -14.41 -5.46 -4.37
C PHE A 489 -15.56 -6.21 -5.06
N MET A 490 -16.53 -6.71 -4.30
CA MET A 490 -17.66 -7.45 -4.85
C MET A 490 -18.54 -6.56 -5.73
N TYR A 491 -18.83 -5.35 -5.29
CA TYR A 491 -19.60 -4.37 -6.06
C TYR A 491 -18.95 -4.06 -7.42
N GLU A 492 -17.61 -3.94 -7.44
CA GLU A 492 -16.87 -3.74 -8.68
C GLU A 492 -16.76 -5.00 -9.54
N ALA A 493 -16.61 -6.18 -8.93
CA ALA A 493 -16.41 -7.44 -9.65
C ALA A 493 -17.70 -7.98 -10.29
N ILE A 494 -18.84 -7.90 -9.60
CA ILE A 494 -20.12 -8.49 -10.04
C ILE A 494 -20.49 -8.15 -11.49
N PRO A 495 -20.49 -6.87 -11.94
CA PRO A 495 -20.91 -6.53 -13.30
C PRO A 495 -20.05 -7.21 -14.38
N TRP A 496 -18.75 -7.36 -14.12
CA TRP A 496 -17.83 -7.98 -15.07
C TRP A 496 -17.96 -9.49 -15.12
N PHE A 497 -18.26 -10.12 -13.98
CA PHE A 497 -18.57 -11.55 -13.94
C PHE A 497 -19.85 -11.84 -14.73
N VAL A 498 -20.89 -11.04 -14.53
CA VAL A 498 -22.16 -11.14 -15.27
C VAL A 498 -21.94 -10.92 -16.76
N LEU A 499 -21.19 -9.88 -17.15
CA LEU A 499 -20.89 -9.59 -18.55
C LEU A 499 -20.06 -10.71 -19.20
N GLY A 500 -19.02 -11.22 -18.52
CA GLY A 500 -18.20 -12.31 -19.01
C GLY A 500 -19.01 -13.60 -19.22
N ALA A 501 -19.88 -13.93 -18.26
CA ALA A 501 -20.78 -15.07 -18.37
C ALA A 501 -21.78 -14.92 -19.54
N LEU A 502 -22.33 -13.72 -19.73
CA LEU A 502 -23.23 -13.43 -20.86
C LEU A 502 -22.51 -13.59 -22.20
N ILE A 503 -21.29 -13.05 -22.33
CA ILE A 503 -20.48 -13.17 -23.55
C ILE A 503 -20.18 -14.65 -23.84
N VAL A 504 -19.74 -15.43 -22.85
CA VAL A 504 -19.43 -16.86 -23.07
C VAL A 504 -20.68 -17.65 -23.39
N SER A 505 -21.78 -17.43 -22.67
CA SER A 505 -23.05 -18.10 -22.93
C SER A 505 -23.53 -17.81 -24.35
N PHE A 506 -23.43 -16.56 -24.79
CA PHE A 506 -23.73 -16.16 -26.17
C PHE A 506 -22.82 -16.90 -27.17
N LEU A 507 -21.49 -16.83 -26.99
CA LEU A 507 -20.54 -17.50 -27.89
C LEU A 507 -20.76 -19.01 -27.95
N HIS A 508 -21.17 -19.62 -26.84
CA HIS A 508 -21.49 -21.05 -26.74
C HIS A 508 -22.77 -21.39 -27.51
N VAL A 509 -23.86 -20.66 -27.28
CA VAL A 509 -25.16 -20.91 -27.95
C VAL A 509 -25.06 -20.77 -29.47
N PHE A 510 -24.26 -19.83 -29.97
CA PHE A 510 -24.08 -19.62 -31.41
C PHE A 510 -22.97 -20.47 -32.04
N ASN A 511 -22.33 -21.40 -31.30
CA ASN A 511 -21.17 -22.19 -31.74
C ASN A 511 -19.96 -21.35 -32.21
N LEU A 512 -19.91 -20.05 -31.88
CA LEU A 512 -18.75 -19.19 -32.14
C LEU A 512 -17.56 -19.63 -31.29
N LEU A 513 -17.80 -20.15 -30.08
CA LEU A 513 -16.75 -20.64 -29.21
C LEU A 513 -15.93 -21.76 -29.87
N GLN A 514 -16.60 -22.71 -30.53
CA GLN A 514 -15.96 -23.78 -31.28
C GLN A 514 -15.17 -23.26 -32.48
N SER A 515 -15.65 -22.21 -33.14
CA SER A 515 -14.93 -21.55 -34.23
C SER A 515 -13.63 -20.90 -33.74
N ILE A 516 -13.66 -20.23 -32.60
CA ILE A 516 -12.48 -19.64 -31.96
C ILE A 516 -11.51 -20.75 -31.52
N GLU A 517 -12.00 -21.86 -30.96
CA GLU A 517 -11.19 -23.04 -30.60
C GLU A 517 -10.41 -23.57 -31.80
N VAL A 518 -11.04 -23.71 -32.97
CA VAL A 518 -10.37 -24.20 -34.19
C VAL A 518 -9.31 -23.22 -34.70
N VAL A 519 -9.56 -21.91 -34.64
CA VAL A 519 -8.58 -20.88 -35.03
C VAL A 519 -7.38 -20.86 -34.08
N PHE A 520 -7.61 -21.09 -32.78
CA PHE A 520 -6.58 -21.07 -31.76
C PHE A 520 -5.83 -22.40 -31.62
N ALA A 521 -6.42 -23.51 -32.09
CA ALA A 521 -5.85 -24.85 -32.00
C ALA A 521 -4.43 -24.99 -32.56
N PRO A 522 -4.02 -24.37 -33.70
CA PRO A 522 -2.65 -24.48 -34.20
C PRO A 522 -1.62 -23.97 -33.19
N LEU A 523 -1.92 -22.90 -32.44
CA LEU A 523 -1.04 -22.35 -31.42
C LEU A 523 -0.91 -23.32 -30.23
N VAL A 524 -1.98 -24.01 -29.87
CA VAL A 524 -1.97 -24.94 -28.73
C VAL A 524 -1.34 -26.29 -29.11
N VAL A 525 -1.69 -26.83 -30.27
CA VAL A 525 -1.25 -28.15 -30.71
C VAL A 525 0.14 -28.12 -31.31
N LYS A 526 0.46 -27.16 -32.19
CA LYS A 526 1.77 -27.14 -32.86
C LYS A 526 2.85 -26.44 -32.03
N TRP A 527 2.50 -25.33 -31.38
CA TRP A 527 3.48 -24.51 -30.67
C TRP A 527 3.63 -24.90 -29.20
N LEU A 528 2.52 -25.13 -28.47
CA LEU A 528 2.60 -25.63 -27.09
C LEU A 528 2.71 -27.16 -26.99
N GLN A 529 2.44 -27.91 -28.07
CA GLN A 529 2.40 -29.37 -28.08
C GLN A 529 1.41 -29.96 -27.05
N LEU A 530 0.28 -29.26 -26.87
CA LEU A 530 -0.82 -29.66 -25.99
C LEU A 530 -1.98 -30.24 -26.82
N PRO A 531 -2.82 -31.11 -26.23
CA PRO A 531 -3.99 -31.65 -26.92
C PRO A 531 -4.99 -30.52 -27.27
N GLN A 532 -5.80 -30.73 -28.32
CA GLN A 532 -6.68 -29.68 -28.86
C GLN A 532 -7.69 -29.15 -27.83
N GLU A 533 -8.11 -30.02 -26.91
CA GLU A 533 -9.01 -29.69 -25.80
C GLU A 533 -8.44 -28.62 -24.88
N ALA A 534 -7.11 -28.50 -24.78
CA ALA A 534 -6.46 -27.43 -24.02
C ALA A 534 -6.75 -26.04 -24.61
N ALA A 535 -7.08 -25.93 -25.91
CA ALA A 535 -7.46 -24.64 -26.50
C ALA A 535 -8.74 -24.08 -25.88
N ARG A 536 -9.75 -24.94 -25.64
CA ARG A 536 -10.95 -24.58 -24.90
C ARG A 536 -10.60 -24.07 -23.51
N VAL A 537 -9.68 -24.76 -22.84
CA VAL A 537 -9.23 -24.42 -21.49
C VAL A 537 -8.59 -23.03 -21.44
N PHE A 538 -7.72 -22.67 -22.39
CA PHE A 538 -7.14 -21.32 -22.47
C PHE A 538 -8.18 -20.24 -22.77
N ILE A 539 -9.14 -20.53 -23.67
CA ILE A 539 -10.24 -19.60 -23.99
C ILE A 539 -11.13 -19.37 -22.77
N MET A 540 -11.46 -20.42 -22.02
CA MET A 540 -12.17 -20.29 -20.75
C MET A 540 -11.36 -19.50 -19.73
N GLY A 541 -10.04 -19.71 -19.68
CA GLY A 541 -9.10 -18.94 -18.88
C GLY A 541 -9.13 -17.44 -19.17
N PHE A 542 -9.39 -17.04 -20.42
CA PHE A 542 -9.48 -15.63 -20.82
C PHE A 542 -10.70 -14.93 -20.20
N VAL A 543 -11.82 -15.63 -20.17
CA VAL A 543 -13.04 -15.15 -19.53
C VAL A 543 -12.85 -15.18 -18.02
N ARG A 544 -12.29 -16.29 -17.53
CA ARG A 544 -12.04 -16.52 -16.12
C ARG A 544 -10.89 -17.50 -15.90
N ARG A 545 -9.81 -16.99 -15.30
CA ARG A 545 -8.57 -17.75 -15.02
C ARG A 545 -8.82 -19.08 -14.30
N ASP A 546 -9.74 -19.11 -13.34
CA ASP A 546 -10.04 -20.31 -12.53
C ASP A 546 -10.64 -21.45 -13.37
N PHE A 547 -11.45 -21.12 -14.38
CA PHE A 547 -12.05 -22.11 -15.27
C PHE A 547 -11.00 -22.72 -16.19
N GLY A 548 -10.06 -21.91 -16.67
CA GLY A 548 -8.89 -22.41 -17.40
C GLY A 548 -8.04 -23.32 -16.52
N ALA A 549 -7.78 -22.95 -15.26
CA ALA A 549 -7.00 -23.80 -14.39
C ALA A 549 -7.75 -25.13 -14.07
N ALA A 550 -9.03 -25.06 -13.67
CA ALA A 550 -9.83 -26.24 -13.35
C ALA A 550 -10.03 -27.16 -14.56
N GLY A 551 -10.19 -26.60 -15.76
CA GLY A 551 -10.32 -27.36 -17.00
C GLY A 551 -9.07 -28.20 -17.34
N LEU A 552 -7.89 -27.85 -16.82
CA LEU A 552 -6.71 -28.71 -16.98
C LEU A 552 -6.77 -30.00 -16.15
N THR A 553 -7.55 -30.02 -15.06
CA THR A 553 -7.64 -31.20 -14.18
C THR A 553 -8.41 -32.36 -14.80
N SER A 554 -9.24 -32.09 -15.80
CA SER A 554 -10.00 -33.11 -16.54
C SER A 554 -9.28 -33.63 -17.79
N LEU A 555 -8.10 -33.10 -18.13
CA LEU A 555 -7.33 -33.52 -19.30
C LEU A 555 -6.23 -34.52 -18.93
N ALA A 556 -6.07 -35.56 -19.76
CA ALA A 556 -4.97 -36.51 -19.64
C ALA A 556 -3.69 -35.91 -20.25
N LEU A 557 -2.92 -35.19 -19.43
CA LEU A 557 -1.66 -34.54 -19.81
C LEU A 557 -0.44 -35.28 -19.23
N THR A 558 0.66 -35.30 -19.97
CA THR A 558 1.94 -35.76 -19.42
C THR A 558 2.47 -34.76 -18.37
N PRO A 559 3.34 -35.17 -17.43
CA PRO A 559 3.86 -34.27 -16.39
C PRO A 559 4.50 -32.98 -16.93
N ILE A 560 5.22 -33.05 -18.07
CA ILE A 560 5.82 -31.88 -18.69
C ILE A 560 4.78 -30.97 -19.36
N GLN A 561 3.76 -31.55 -19.99
CA GLN A 561 2.63 -30.81 -20.56
C GLN A 561 1.83 -30.08 -19.48
N ILE A 562 1.69 -30.67 -18.28
CA ILE A 562 1.10 -29.99 -17.12
C ILE A 562 1.91 -28.73 -16.78
N VAL A 563 3.25 -28.83 -16.70
CA VAL A 563 4.10 -27.66 -16.44
C VAL A 563 3.96 -26.61 -17.53
N ILE A 564 3.99 -26.99 -18.81
CA ILE A 564 3.84 -26.05 -19.94
C ILE A 564 2.49 -25.34 -19.87
N ALA A 565 1.41 -26.08 -19.64
CA ALA A 565 0.07 -25.52 -19.51
C ALA A 565 -0.04 -24.58 -18.31
N LEU A 566 0.53 -24.95 -17.15
CA LEU A 566 0.51 -24.13 -15.94
C LEU A 566 1.36 -22.86 -16.07
N VAL A 567 2.56 -22.94 -16.65
CA VAL A 567 3.38 -21.74 -16.94
C VAL A 567 2.62 -20.82 -17.88
N THR A 568 2.07 -21.38 -18.96
CA THR A 568 1.31 -20.59 -19.95
C THR A 568 0.12 -19.92 -19.26
N ILE A 569 -0.73 -20.65 -18.53
CA ILE A 569 -1.90 -20.10 -17.82
C ILE A 569 -1.51 -19.05 -16.76
N THR A 570 -0.38 -19.23 -16.08
CA THR A 570 0.10 -18.28 -15.05
C THR A 570 0.51 -16.96 -15.68
N LEU A 571 1.24 -17.02 -16.80
CA LEU A 571 1.68 -15.84 -17.54
C LEU A 571 0.56 -15.24 -18.41
N PHE A 572 -0.47 -16.02 -18.68
CA PHE A 572 -1.59 -15.67 -19.55
C PHE A 572 -2.54 -14.66 -18.89
N VAL A 573 -3.26 -13.92 -19.74
CA VAL A 573 -3.98 -12.67 -19.51
C VAL A 573 -4.71 -12.50 -18.17
N PRO A 574 -4.75 -11.27 -17.62
CA PRO A 574 -5.58 -10.91 -16.47
C PRO A 574 -7.03 -11.38 -16.58
N CYS A 575 -7.64 -11.76 -15.45
CA CYS A 575 -9.10 -11.88 -15.42
C CYS A 575 -9.76 -10.58 -15.89
N VAL A 576 -10.99 -10.65 -16.40
CA VAL A 576 -11.73 -9.47 -16.92
C VAL A 576 -11.71 -8.30 -15.92
N ALA A 577 -11.88 -8.59 -14.63
CA ALA A 577 -11.81 -7.57 -13.58
C ALA A 577 -10.43 -6.88 -13.53
N SER A 578 -9.35 -7.63 -13.68
CA SER A 578 -7.99 -7.09 -13.69
C SER A 578 -7.67 -6.33 -14.97
N LEU A 579 -8.23 -6.76 -16.10
CA LEU A 579 -8.14 -6.02 -17.35
C LEU A 579 -8.82 -4.65 -17.23
N VAL A 580 -10.01 -4.59 -16.63
CA VAL A 580 -10.74 -3.33 -16.43
C VAL A 580 -9.98 -2.38 -15.53
N ILE A 581 -9.46 -2.89 -14.39
CA ILE A 581 -8.63 -2.08 -13.51
C ILE A 581 -7.35 -1.63 -14.20
N LEU A 582 -6.73 -2.47 -15.04
CA LEU A 582 -5.59 -2.07 -15.87
C LEU A 582 -5.93 -0.89 -16.80
N PHE A 583 -7.09 -0.93 -17.48
CA PHE A 583 -7.56 0.18 -18.32
C PHE A 583 -7.98 1.43 -17.53
N LYS A 584 -8.34 1.30 -16.25
CA LYS A 584 -8.60 2.43 -15.35
C LYS A 584 -7.30 3.05 -14.80
N GLU A 585 -6.30 2.23 -14.49
CA GLU A 585 -5.04 2.66 -13.86
C GLU A 585 -3.98 3.12 -14.87
N GLN A 586 -4.09 2.72 -16.12
CA GLN A 586 -3.17 3.06 -17.20
C GLN A 586 -3.92 3.71 -18.36
N SER A 587 -3.23 4.60 -19.08
CA SER A 587 -3.78 5.12 -20.35
C SER A 587 -4.11 3.98 -21.31
N TRP A 588 -5.16 4.15 -22.12
CA TRP A 588 -5.66 3.14 -23.07
C TRP A 588 -4.55 2.47 -23.90
N LYS A 589 -3.61 3.26 -24.43
CA LYS A 589 -2.48 2.75 -25.23
C LYS A 589 -1.55 1.83 -24.43
N HIS A 590 -1.23 2.22 -23.20
CA HIS A 590 -0.34 1.43 -22.33
C HIS A 590 -1.06 0.17 -21.83
N ALA A 591 -2.32 0.29 -21.40
CA ALA A 591 -3.12 -0.87 -20.98
C ALA A 591 -3.23 -1.92 -22.09
N LEU A 592 -3.48 -1.49 -23.33
CA LEU A 592 -3.57 -2.37 -24.49
C LEU A 592 -2.23 -3.02 -24.84
N LEU A 593 -1.12 -2.28 -24.74
CA LEU A 593 0.22 -2.82 -24.93
C LEU A 593 0.59 -3.86 -23.86
N ILE A 594 0.25 -3.59 -22.58
CA ILE A 594 0.46 -4.53 -21.48
C ILE A 594 -0.36 -5.79 -21.73
N TRP A 595 -1.64 -5.66 -22.07
CA TRP A 595 -2.54 -6.78 -22.29
C TRP A 595 -2.11 -7.66 -23.49
N LEU A 596 -1.86 -7.07 -24.66
CA LEU A 596 -1.36 -7.84 -25.81
C LEU A 596 0.03 -8.40 -25.57
N GLY A 597 0.88 -7.67 -24.85
CA GLY A 597 2.20 -8.13 -24.41
C GLY A 597 2.12 -9.37 -23.53
N THR A 598 1.18 -9.42 -22.56
CA THR A 598 0.97 -10.61 -21.71
C THR A 598 0.56 -11.82 -22.55
N LEU A 599 -0.36 -11.66 -23.50
CA LEU A 599 -0.77 -12.74 -24.41
C LEU A 599 0.42 -13.31 -25.16
N PHE A 600 1.16 -12.43 -25.84
CA PHE A 600 2.29 -12.83 -26.65
C PHE A 600 3.36 -13.54 -25.80
N MET A 601 3.75 -12.95 -24.67
CA MET A 601 4.79 -13.52 -23.82
C MET A 601 4.37 -14.84 -23.17
N ALA A 602 3.11 -15.02 -22.80
CA ALA A 602 2.62 -16.26 -22.21
C ALA A 602 2.78 -17.46 -23.18
N PHE A 603 2.31 -17.33 -24.42
CA PHE A 603 2.46 -18.38 -25.43
C PHE A 603 3.90 -18.52 -25.91
N PHE A 604 4.65 -17.42 -25.98
CA PHE A 604 6.06 -17.48 -26.34
C PHE A 604 6.87 -18.29 -25.32
N VAL A 605 6.78 -17.94 -24.04
CA VAL A 605 7.49 -18.64 -22.95
C VAL A 605 7.02 -20.10 -22.85
N GLY A 606 5.71 -20.34 -22.92
CA GLY A 606 5.15 -21.70 -22.93
C GLY A 606 5.68 -22.57 -24.07
N GLY A 607 5.74 -22.03 -25.30
CA GLY A 607 6.24 -22.77 -26.46
C GLY A 607 7.75 -22.97 -26.45
N VAL A 608 8.52 -22.00 -25.96
CA VAL A 608 9.96 -22.16 -25.74
C VAL A 608 10.22 -23.33 -24.78
N ILE A 609 9.48 -23.42 -23.68
CA ILE A 609 9.59 -24.54 -22.74
C ILE A 609 9.18 -25.85 -23.41
N SER A 610 8.09 -25.85 -24.18
CA SER A 610 7.63 -27.02 -24.92
C SER A 610 8.73 -27.60 -25.81
N HIS A 611 9.35 -26.77 -26.65
CA HIS A 611 10.41 -27.21 -27.57
C HIS A 611 11.77 -27.53 -26.92
N VAL A 612 11.98 -27.11 -25.67
CA VAL A 612 13.21 -27.44 -24.92
C VAL A 612 13.08 -28.76 -24.17
N PHE A 613 11.87 -29.12 -23.73
CA PHE A 613 11.64 -30.27 -22.84
C PHE A 613 10.84 -31.42 -23.45
N ILE A 614 10.17 -31.21 -24.59
CA ILE A 614 9.52 -32.25 -25.41
C ILE A 614 10.28 -32.36 -26.73
#